data_AF-A0A182G5S4-F1
#
_entry.id   AF-A0A182G5S4-F1
#
_cell.length_a   1.000
_cell.length_b   1.000
_cell.length_c   1.000
_cell.angle_alpha   90.00
_cell.angle_beta   90.00
_cell.angle_gamma   90.00
#
_symmetry.space_group_name_H-M   'P 1'
#
loop_
_entity.id
_entity.type
_entity.pdbx_description
1 polymer ?
#
loop_
_entity_poly.entity_id
_entity_poly.type
_entity_poly.pdbx_seq_one_letter_code
_entity_poly.pdbx_strand_id
1 'polypeptide(L)'
;MSPKIAALKLPTLEAMFTSYAKYRPTSNTFQGDGKRILLSQSDAWMQQARLIGQKRFFTLTETGVTFFKFGKSSLDFEEYQLFLEELCQTKGIGLEEVKHSMVSCGPPGMVS
;
A
#
# COMPACT_ATOMS: atom_id res chain seq x y z
N MET A 1 -36.42 -10.58 8.92
CA MET A 1 -35.38 -11.10 8.00
C MET A 1 -34.19 -10.17 8.08
N SER A 2 -33.13 -10.60 8.76
CA SER A 2 -31.91 -9.81 8.98
C SER A 2 -31.12 -9.67 7.68
N PRO A 3 -30.61 -8.49 7.30
CA PRO A 3 -29.37 -8.46 6.56
C PRO A 3 -28.28 -8.79 7.57
N LYS A 4 -27.63 -9.95 7.39
CA LYS A 4 -26.37 -10.26 8.06
C LYS A 4 -25.42 -9.13 7.72
N ILE A 5 -25.20 -8.21 8.66
CA ILE A 5 -23.99 -7.39 8.69
C ILE A 5 -22.89 -8.41 8.90
N ALA A 6 -22.34 -8.91 7.78
CA ALA A 6 -21.14 -9.71 7.81
C ALA A 6 -20.14 -8.87 8.61
N ALA A 7 -19.65 -9.40 9.73
CA ALA A 7 -18.55 -8.81 10.45
C ALA A 7 -17.49 -8.46 9.40
N LEU A 8 -17.29 -7.17 9.13
CA LEU A 8 -16.32 -6.67 8.18
C LEU A 8 -14.96 -7.14 8.70
N LYS A 9 -14.53 -8.31 8.27
CA LYS A 9 -13.15 -8.75 8.45
C LYS A 9 -12.34 -7.65 7.78
N LEU A 10 -11.57 -6.91 8.56
CA LEU A 10 -10.59 -5.98 8.02
C LEU A 10 -9.81 -6.76 6.94
N PRO A 11 -9.78 -6.26 5.70
CA PRO A 11 -9.07 -6.97 4.63
C PRO A 11 -7.61 -7.14 5.05
N THR A 12 -7.03 -8.30 4.78
CA THR A 12 -5.63 -8.52 5.12
C THR A 12 -4.73 -7.60 4.30
N LEU A 13 -3.52 -7.33 4.78
CA LEU A 13 -2.53 -6.55 4.03
C LEU A 13 -2.30 -7.13 2.63
N GLU A 14 -2.26 -8.46 2.52
CA GLU A 14 -2.14 -9.17 1.25
C GLU A 14 -3.34 -8.93 0.31
N ALA A 15 -4.57 -8.98 0.83
CA ALA A 15 -5.76 -8.69 0.02
C ALA A 15 -5.77 -7.25 -0.50
N MET A 16 -5.34 -6.30 0.34
CA MET A 16 -5.16 -4.92 -0.09
C MET A 16 -4.04 -4.79 -1.10
N PHE A 17 -2.90 -5.41 -0.85
CA PHE A 17 -1.77 -5.44 -1.78
C PHE A 17 -2.21 -5.93 -3.17
N THR A 18 -2.93 -7.05 -3.25
CA THR A 18 -3.48 -7.55 -4.52
C THR A 18 -4.41 -6.53 -5.19
N SER A 19 -5.22 -5.81 -4.42
CA SER A 19 -6.13 -4.79 -4.94
C SER A 19 -5.38 -3.59 -5.53
N TYR A 20 -4.37 -3.08 -4.82
CA TYR A 20 -3.52 -1.98 -5.29
C TYR A 20 -2.56 -2.40 -6.42
N ALA A 21 -2.07 -3.64 -6.41
CA ALA A 21 -1.29 -4.23 -7.49
C ALA A 21 -2.12 -4.38 -8.78
N LYS A 22 -3.44 -4.59 -8.67
CA LYS A 22 -4.36 -4.55 -9.83
C LYS A 22 -4.66 -3.12 -10.28
N TYR A 23 -4.76 -2.18 -9.35
CA TYR A 23 -5.12 -0.80 -9.63
C TYR A 23 -4.01 -0.02 -10.32
N ARG A 24 -4.33 0.70 -11.41
CA ARG A 24 -3.38 1.58 -12.11
C ARG A 24 -3.76 3.04 -11.85
N PRO A 25 -3.02 3.78 -10.99
CA PRO A 25 -3.35 5.17 -10.65
C PRO A 25 -3.38 6.11 -11.85
N THR A 26 -2.52 5.87 -12.85
CA THR A 26 -2.41 6.72 -14.05
C THR A 26 -3.64 6.69 -14.94
N SER A 27 -4.41 5.61 -14.91
CA SER A 27 -5.58 5.40 -15.78
C SER A 27 -6.87 5.13 -15.01
N ASN A 28 -6.80 5.10 -13.67
CA ASN A 28 -7.92 4.74 -12.79
C ASN A 28 -8.61 3.41 -13.19
N THR A 29 -7.83 2.42 -13.60
CA THR A 29 -8.33 1.11 -14.08
C THR A 29 -7.68 -0.05 -13.36
N PHE A 30 -8.38 -1.18 -13.23
CA PHE A 30 -7.86 -2.42 -12.64
C PHE A 30 -7.29 -3.36 -13.71
N GLN A 31 -6.08 -3.09 -14.18
CA GLN A 31 -5.41 -3.85 -15.25
C GLN A 31 -4.15 -4.59 -14.82
N GLY A 32 -3.72 -4.46 -13.56
CA GLY A 32 -2.58 -5.21 -13.03
C GLY A 32 -2.92 -6.68 -12.76
N ASP A 33 -1.88 -7.49 -12.57
CA ASP A 33 -2.01 -8.92 -12.30
C ASP A 33 -2.38 -9.24 -10.85
N GLY A 34 -2.20 -8.28 -9.94
CA GLY A 34 -2.42 -8.45 -8.50
C GLY A 34 -1.35 -9.25 -7.79
N LYS A 35 -0.25 -9.59 -8.47
CA LYS A 35 0.86 -10.37 -7.93
C LYS A 35 2.04 -9.49 -7.55
N ARG A 36 2.24 -8.40 -8.28
CA ARG A 36 3.34 -7.46 -8.05
C ARG A 36 2.84 -6.02 -8.04
N ILE A 37 3.41 -5.21 -7.16
CA ILE A 37 3.11 -3.80 -7.04
C ILE A 37 4.23 -2.95 -7.62
N LEU A 38 3.87 -1.94 -8.40
CA LEU A 38 4.77 -0.90 -8.90
C LEU A 38 4.93 0.19 -7.85
N LEU A 39 6.04 0.94 -7.91
CA LEU A 39 6.26 2.10 -7.03
C LEU A 39 5.07 3.07 -7.06
N SER A 40 4.56 3.41 -8.24
CA SER A 40 3.41 4.31 -8.37
C SER A 40 2.13 3.78 -7.73
N GLN A 41 1.92 2.47 -7.74
CA GLN A 41 0.78 1.82 -7.08
C GLN A 41 0.94 1.83 -5.57
N SER A 42 2.16 1.54 -5.08
CA SER A 42 2.52 1.63 -3.67
C SER A 42 2.37 3.06 -3.14
N ASP A 43 2.90 4.05 -3.84
CA ASP A 43 2.81 5.46 -3.46
C ASP A 43 1.35 5.91 -3.39
N ALA A 44 0.51 5.50 -4.36
CA ALA A 44 -0.92 5.79 -4.32
C ALA A 44 -1.60 5.16 -3.10
N TRP A 45 -1.25 3.91 -2.75
CA TRP A 45 -1.77 3.26 -1.55
C TRP A 45 -1.35 3.99 -0.28
N MET A 46 -0.06 4.31 -0.15
CA MET A 46 0.47 5.02 1.01
C MET A 46 -0.07 6.45 1.13
N GLN A 47 -0.36 7.12 0.02
CA GLN A 47 -1.06 8.41 0.01
C GLN A 47 -2.51 8.27 0.50
N GLN A 48 -3.24 7.24 0.06
CA GLN A 48 -4.60 6.95 0.54
C GLN A 48 -4.61 6.58 2.03
N ALA A 49 -3.59 5.85 2.48
CA ALA A 49 -3.32 5.57 3.90
C ALA A 49 -2.82 6.79 4.69
N ARG A 50 -2.65 7.94 4.02
CA ARG A 50 -2.18 9.19 4.59
C ARG A 50 -0.82 9.04 5.28
N LEU A 51 0.03 8.16 4.76
CA LEU A 51 1.41 7.93 5.18
C LEU A 51 2.40 8.82 4.43
N ILE A 52 2.07 9.23 3.20
CA ILE A 52 2.86 10.14 2.37
C ILE A 52 2.16 11.50 2.25
N GLY A 53 2.92 12.60 2.45
CA GLY A 53 2.41 13.97 2.27
C GLY A 53 2.95 14.98 3.29
N GLN A 54 2.33 16.16 3.34
CA GLN A 54 2.77 17.26 4.22
C GLN A 54 2.53 16.91 5.70
N LYS A 55 3.59 16.90 6.52
CA LYS A 55 3.61 16.45 7.93
C LYS A 55 3.24 14.97 8.15
N ARG A 56 3.53 14.08 7.18
CA ARG A 56 3.33 12.63 7.32
C ARG A 56 4.63 11.88 7.61
N PHE A 57 4.50 10.56 7.78
CA PHE A 57 5.56 9.62 8.12
C PHE A 57 6.66 9.50 7.06
N PHE A 58 6.27 9.45 5.78
CA PHE A 58 7.17 9.21 4.65
C PHE A 58 6.99 10.27 3.56
N THR A 59 8.02 10.41 2.72
CA THR A 59 8.00 11.22 1.50
C THR A 59 8.12 10.36 0.24
N LEU A 60 7.68 10.87 -0.91
CA LEU A 60 7.83 10.18 -2.21
C LEU A 60 9.30 9.91 -2.55
N THR A 61 10.21 10.78 -2.12
CA THR A 61 11.65 10.58 -2.31
C THR A 61 12.13 9.37 -1.53
N GLU A 62 11.69 9.20 -0.28
CA GLU A 62 12.11 8.09 0.58
C GLU A 62 11.53 6.75 0.13
N THR A 63 10.27 6.73 -0.29
CA THR A 63 9.66 5.53 -0.88
C THR A 63 10.36 5.18 -2.19
N GLY A 64 10.62 6.16 -3.05
CA GLY A 64 11.36 5.96 -4.29
C GLY A 64 12.77 5.39 -4.04
N VAL A 65 13.57 6.03 -3.20
CA VAL A 65 14.94 5.58 -2.90
C VAL A 65 14.94 4.16 -2.33
N THR A 66 14.07 3.87 -1.36
CA THR A 66 13.99 2.52 -0.76
C THR A 66 13.54 1.48 -1.77
N PHE A 67 12.56 1.80 -2.62
CA PHE A 67 12.05 0.88 -3.64
C PHE A 67 13.12 0.58 -4.71
N PHE A 68 13.89 1.59 -5.14
CA PHE A 68 14.96 1.40 -6.12
C PHE A 68 16.15 0.58 -5.59
N LYS A 69 16.35 0.47 -4.27
CA LYS A 69 17.38 -0.42 -3.69
C LYS A 69 17.18 -1.89 -4.09
N PHE A 70 15.93 -2.31 -4.30
CA PHE A 70 15.60 -3.67 -4.72
C PHE A 70 16.03 -3.96 -6.17
N GLY A 71 16.41 -2.92 -6.95
CA GLY A 71 16.83 -3.07 -8.35
C GLY A 71 15.72 -3.56 -9.28
N LYS A 72 14.45 -3.43 -8.86
CA LYS A 72 13.28 -3.94 -9.57
C LYS A 72 12.28 -2.83 -9.87
N SER A 73 11.54 -3.00 -10.97
CA SER A 73 10.44 -2.10 -11.36
C SER A 73 9.13 -2.42 -10.62
N SER A 74 9.01 -3.63 -10.08
CA SER A 74 7.85 -4.13 -9.33
C SER A 74 8.29 -5.09 -8.23
N LEU A 75 7.63 -5.07 -7.09
CA LEU A 75 7.89 -5.98 -5.96
C LEU A 75 6.72 -6.94 -5.78
N ASP A 76 6.99 -8.21 -5.48
CA ASP A 76 5.96 -9.12 -4.96
C ASP A 76 5.64 -8.83 -3.49
N PHE A 77 4.69 -9.57 -2.90
CA PHE A 77 4.22 -9.31 -1.55
C PHE A 77 5.32 -9.48 -0.49
N GLU A 78 6.16 -10.52 -0.60
CA GLU A 78 7.24 -10.78 0.35
C GLU A 78 8.30 -9.67 0.27
N GLU A 79 8.68 -9.28 -0.94
CA GLU A 79 9.58 -8.15 -1.16
C GLU A 79 8.98 -6.82 -0.67
N TYR A 80 7.68 -6.64 -0.84
CA TYR A 80 7.00 -5.45 -0.38
C TYR A 80 6.98 -5.33 1.15
N GLN A 81 6.87 -6.46 1.87
CA GLN A 81 6.99 -6.46 3.33
C GLN A 81 8.38 -5.98 3.77
N LEU A 82 9.44 -6.49 3.12
CA LEU A 82 10.82 -6.04 3.39
C LEU A 82 11.00 -4.56 3.08
N PHE A 83 10.40 -4.07 1.98
CA PHE A 83 10.39 -2.66 1.63
C PHE A 83 9.74 -1.80 2.72
N LEU A 84 8.59 -2.21 3.26
CA LEU A 84 7.94 -1.51 4.37
C LEU A 84 8.80 -1.52 5.62
N GLU A 85 9.47 -2.64 5.92
CA GLU A 85 10.38 -2.77 7.04
C GLU A 85 11.56 -1.80 6.94
N GLU A 86 12.25 -1.75 5.80
CA GLU A 86 13.36 -0.81 5.58
C GLU A 86 12.91 0.66 5.68
N LEU A 87 11.74 0.97 5.11
CA LEU A 87 11.19 2.32 5.14
C LEU A 87 10.87 2.75 6.58
N CYS A 88 10.27 1.85 7.37
CA CYS A 88 9.96 2.06 8.78
C CYS A 88 11.23 2.19 9.64
N GLN A 89 12.22 1.33 9.41
CA GLN A 89 13.51 1.37 10.13
C GLN A 89 14.25 2.69 9.91
N THR A 90 14.22 3.22 8.68
CA THR A 90 14.86 4.50 8.34
C THR A 90 14.29 5.67 9.13
N LYS A 91 12.99 5.63 9.46
CA LYS A 91 12.29 6.69 10.19
C LYS A 91 12.08 6.41 11.68
N GLY A 92 12.33 5.19 12.13
CA GLY A 92 11.97 4.75 13.48
C GLY A 92 10.46 4.66 13.71
N ILE A 93 9.69 4.29 12.68
CA ILE A 93 8.23 4.17 12.76
C ILE A 93 7.84 2.71 13.00
N GLY A 94 6.78 2.48 13.76
CA GLY A 94 6.23 1.13 13.96
C GLY A 94 5.65 0.55 12.67
N LEU A 95 6.24 -0.54 12.17
CA LEU A 95 5.76 -1.27 10.99
C LEU A 95 4.28 -1.66 11.11
N GLU A 96 3.85 -2.08 12.30
CA GLU A 96 2.46 -2.48 12.53
C GLU A 96 1.48 -1.31 12.39
N GLU A 97 1.86 -0.09 12.82
CA GLU A 97 1.02 1.10 12.62
C GLU A 97 0.88 1.46 11.14
N VAL A 98 1.96 1.29 10.37
CA VAL A 98 1.98 1.51 8.92
C VAL A 98 1.06 0.51 8.22
N LYS A 99 1.24 -0.80 8.49
CA LYS A 99 0.39 -1.84 7.93
C LYS A 99 -1.07 -1.65 8.31
N HIS A 100 -1.35 -1.29 9.57
CA HIS A 100 -2.69 -1.02 10.04
C HIS A 100 -3.34 0.16 9.30
N SER A 101 -2.59 1.24 9.08
CA SER A 101 -3.07 2.40 8.30
C SER A 101 -3.37 2.03 6.84
N MET A 102 -2.52 1.20 6.24
CA MET A 102 -2.68 0.72 4.87
C MET A 102 -3.88 -0.24 4.70
N VAL A 103 -4.18 -1.05 5.71
CA VAL A 103 -5.39 -1.88 5.73
C VAL A 103 -6.63 -1.03 6.00
N SER A 104 -6.54 -0.07 6.91
CA SER A 104 -7.68 0.77 7.32
C SER A 104 -8.13 1.75 6.24
N CYS A 105 -7.25 2.11 5.29
CA CYS A 105 -7.58 3.09 4.26
C CYS A 105 -8.50 2.58 3.15
N GLY A 106 -8.80 1.28 3.11
CA GLY A 106 -9.69 0.71 2.12
C GLY A 106 -9.04 0.43 0.75
N PRO A 107 -9.77 -0.22 -0.17
CA PRO A 107 -9.31 -0.52 -1.51
C PRO A 107 -9.13 0.75 -2.37
N PRO A 108 -8.31 0.68 -3.43
CA PRO A 108 -8.09 1.81 -4.33
C PRO A 108 -9.36 2.20 -5.09
N GLY A 109 -9.48 3.48 -5.43
CA GLY A 109 -10.61 4.01 -6.22
C GLY A 109 -11.89 4.25 -5.41
N MET A 110 -11.91 3.92 -4.12
CA MET A 110 -12.97 4.37 -3.21
C MET A 110 -12.71 5.82 -2.78
N VAL A 111 -12.79 6.73 -3.74
CA VAL A 111 -13.09 8.14 -3.45
C VAL A 111 -14.59 8.19 -3.15
N SER A 112 -14.96 8.40 -1.89
CA SER A 112 -16.32 8.89 -1.55
C SER A 112 -16.42 10.37 -1.89
#